data_AF-A0AAJ6IFS8-F1
#
_entry.id   AF-A0AAJ6IFS8-F1
#
_cell.length_a   1.000
_cell.length_b   1.000
_cell.length_c   1.000
_cell.angle_alpha   90.00
_cell.angle_beta   90.00
_cell.angle_gamma   90.00
#
_symmetry.space_group_name_H-M   'P 1'
#
loop_
_entity.id
_entity.type
_entity.pdbx_description
1 polymer ?
#
loop_
_entity_poly.entity_id
_entity_poly.type
_entity_poly.pdbx_seq_one_letter_code
_entity_poly.pdbx_strand_id
1 'polypeptide(L)'
;MIDTSIPEKFKVTAEDGSVDYKATVAKLSESYSGLEKRVGTGDLPPKTADEYKLEREDFEEFKADESNKEFLAEAHKHGITNKQLDFLISEYDKRAVNLVSNSSQIDTDTTVQTLQQEWGDKYESNIFNAVKAAKACGITEDQIQDPLIGNNVAFIKMAAYFGSQLNEDKPINNGSVVSTDIQSLMRSEAFFNVKHPDHKSVKAQIDSYYDSLRK
;
A
#
# COMPACT_ATOMS: atom_id res chain seq x y z
N MET A 1 -35.03 8.36 37.97
CA MET A 1 -34.62 8.85 39.30
C MET A 1 -33.14 9.18 39.19
N ILE A 2 -32.73 10.41 39.48
CA ILE A 2 -31.30 10.73 39.61
C ILE A 2 -30.84 10.02 40.87
N ASP A 3 -29.90 9.10 40.77
CA ASP A 3 -29.24 8.51 41.92
C ASP A 3 -28.46 9.63 42.62
N THR A 4 -29.03 10.15 43.71
CA THR A 4 -28.44 11.22 44.53
C THR A 4 -27.37 10.69 45.49
N SER A 5 -27.00 9.41 45.41
CA SER A 5 -25.94 8.85 46.24
C SER A 5 -24.55 9.29 45.75
N ILE A 6 -23.72 9.79 46.68
CA ILE A 6 -22.31 10.08 46.40
C ILE A 6 -21.62 8.74 46.12
N PRO A 7 -20.86 8.58 45.01
CA PRO A 7 -20.12 7.35 44.77
C PRO A 7 -19.11 7.07 45.89
N GLU A 8 -19.06 5.84 46.37
CA GLU A 8 -18.23 5.45 47.53
C GLU A 8 -16.75 5.83 47.37
N LYS A 9 -16.24 5.73 46.13
CA LYS A 9 -14.86 6.12 45.79
C LYS A 9 -14.52 7.58 46.11
N PHE A 10 -15.51 8.46 46.19
CA PHE A 10 -15.33 9.88 46.50
C PHE A 10 -15.69 10.25 47.93
N LYS A 11 -16.42 9.40 48.66
CA LYS A 11 -16.77 9.67 50.06
C LYS A 11 -15.51 9.73 50.91
N VAL A 12 -15.49 10.72 51.81
CA VAL A 12 -14.51 10.86 52.88
C VAL A 12 -15.28 10.92 54.19
N THR A 13 -14.91 10.08 55.15
CA THR A 13 -15.54 9.99 56.47
C THR A 13 -14.76 10.82 57.48
N ALA A 14 -15.46 11.58 58.31
CA ALA A 14 -14.90 12.30 59.45
C ALA A 14 -14.62 11.36 60.63
N GLU A 15 -13.93 11.87 61.65
CA GLU A 15 -13.59 11.11 62.87
C GLU A 15 -14.83 10.59 63.64
N ASP A 16 -15.98 11.25 63.46
CA ASP A 16 -17.26 10.86 64.06
C ASP A 16 -18.06 9.83 63.22
N GLY A 17 -17.48 9.35 62.11
CA GLY A 17 -18.13 8.41 61.19
C GLY A 17 -19.16 9.04 60.25
N SER A 18 -19.37 10.36 60.31
CA SER A 18 -20.20 11.09 59.34
C SER A 18 -19.45 11.39 58.04
N VAL A 19 -20.17 11.70 56.96
CA VAL A 19 -19.53 12.09 55.69
C VAL A 19 -18.99 13.51 55.82
N ASP A 20 -17.69 13.68 55.62
CA ASP A 20 -17.08 14.98 55.43
C ASP A 20 -17.37 15.47 54.01
N TYR A 21 -18.42 16.27 53.87
CA TYR A 21 -18.83 16.84 52.60
C TYR A 21 -17.76 17.75 52.00
N LYS A 22 -16.97 18.47 52.81
CA LYS A 22 -15.93 19.38 52.31
C LYS A 22 -14.78 18.59 51.72
N ALA A 23 -14.31 17.55 52.42
CA ALA A 23 -13.26 16.66 51.91
C ALA A 23 -13.75 15.81 50.73
N THR A 24 -15.01 15.37 50.75
CA THR A 24 -15.66 14.64 49.64
C THR A 24 -15.75 15.50 48.38
N VAL A 25 -16.18 16.76 48.50
CA VAL A 25 -16.22 17.71 47.37
C VAL A 25 -14.81 18.06 46.88
N ALA A 26 -13.83 18.21 47.78
CA ALA A 26 -12.44 18.43 47.40
C ALA A 26 -11.89 17.25 46.58
N LYS A 27 -12.12 16.01 47.02
CA LYS A 27 -11.72 14.78 46.32
C LYS A 27 -12.40 14.62 44.95
N LEU A 28 -13.68 15.01 44.86
CA LEU A 28 -14.42 15.04 43.60
C LEU A 28 -13.84 16.08 42.63
N SER A 29 -13.58 17.30 43.12
CA SER A 29 -13.01 18.41 42.35
C SER A 29 -11.60 18.09 41.86
N GLU A 30 -10.77 17.45 42.69
CA GLU A 30 -9.43 16.99 42.33
C GLU A 30 -9.48 15.90 41.25
N SER A 31 -10.39 14.94 41.40
CA SER A 31 -10.59 13.88 40.40
C SER A 31 -11.05 14.44 39.06
N TYR A 32 -11.97 15.40 39.09
CA TYR A 32 -12.46 16.10 37.90
C TYR A 32 -11.35 16.93 37.24
N SER A 33 -10.60 17.71 38.02
CA SER A 33 -9.44 18.48 37.55
C SER A 33 -8.35 17.60 36.93
N GLY A 34 -8.12 16.41 37.51
CA GLY A 34 -7.19 15.42 36.96
C GLY A 34 -7.66 14.83 35.63
N LEU A 35 -8.98 14.67 35.47
CA LEU A 35 -9.62 14.25 34.23
C LEU A 35 -9.50 15.33 33.14
N GLU A 36 -9.86 16.58 33.46
CA GLU A 36 -9.73 17.72 32.56
C GLU A 36 -8.28 17.93 32.07
N LYS A 37 -7.29 17.76 32.95
CA LYS A 37 -5.87 17.88 32.57
C LYS A 37 -5.41 16.79 31.60
N ARG A 38 -6.00 15.59 31.65
CA ARG A 38 -5.59 14.43 30.81
C ARG A 38 -6.40 14.30 29.53
N VAL A 39 -7.70 14.56 29.60
CA VAL A 39 -8.65 14.41 28.49
C VAL A 39 -8.84 15.74 27.74
N GLY A 40 -8.49 16.87 28.35
CA GLY A 40 -8.77 18.21 27.83
C GLY A 40 -10.19 18.66 28.15
N THR A 41 -10.51 19.92 27.85
CA THR A 41 -11.78 20.57 28.21
C THR A 41 -12.87 20.48 27.13
N GLY A 42 -12.65 19.78 26.01
CA GLY A 42 -13.37 20.13 24.78
C GLY A 42 -13.98 19.03 23.91
N ASP A 43 -13.51 17.78 23.96
CA ASP A 43 -14.00 16.77 23.02
C ASP A 43 -14.40 15.51 23.78
N LEU A 44 -15.65 15.48 24.23
CA LEU A 44 -16.27 14.23 24.65
C LEU A 44 -16.65 13.41 23.41
N PRO A 45 -16.66 12.07 23.52
CA PRO A 45 -17.26 11.24 22.49
C PRO A 45 -18.72 11.67 22.23
N PRO A 46 -19.22 11.50 20.99
CA PRO A 46 -20.62 11.78 20.69
C PRO A 46 -21.54 10.92 21.56
N LYS A 47 -22.80 11.33 21.73
CA LYS A 47 -23.74 10.60 22.60
C LYS A 47 -24.17 9.25 22.02
N THR A 48 -24.09 9.14 20.70
CA THR A 48 -24.42 7.96 19.92
C THR A 48 -23.40 7.80 18.79
N ALA A 49 -23.25 6.58 18.27
CA ALA A 49 -22.34 6.32 17.15
C ALA A 49 -22.75 7.10 15.87
N ASP A 50 -24.04 7.37 15.68
CA ASP A 50 -24.54 8.10 14.51
C ASP A 50 -24.21 9.61 14.56
N GLU A 51 -23.85 10.11 15.74
CA GLU A 51 -23.50 11.51 15.98
C GLU A 51 -22.02 11.84 15.73
N TYR A 52 -21.22 10.89 15.24
CA TYR A 52 -19.89 11.21 14.74
C TYR A 52 -19.98 12.25 13.61
N LYS A 53 -19.16 13.28 13.72
CA LYS A 53 -19.04 14.38 12.75
C LYS A 53 -17.57 14.69 12.57
N LEU A 54 -17.06 14.36 11.39
CA LEU A 54 -15.72 14.72 10.97
C LEU A 54 -15.79 15.83 9.92
N GLU A 55 -14.84 16.74 9.94
CA GLU A 55 -14.68 17.78 8.90
C GLU A 55 -14.00 17.18 7.66
N ARG A 56 -14.61 16.14 7.07
CA ARG A 56 -14.16 15.49 5.84
C ARG A 56 -15.31 15.33 4.86
N GLU A 57 -15.04 15.54 3.57
CA GLU A 57 -16.05 15.47 2.51
C GLU A 57 -16.58 14.05 2.28
N ASP A 58 -15.72 13.04 2.48
CA ASP A 58 -16.01 11.61 2.28
C ASP A 58 -16.72 10.95 3.47
N PHE A 59 -16.88 11.66 4.59
CA PHE A 59 -17.32 11.03 5.82
C PHE A 59 -18.78 10.58 5.81
N GLU A 60 -19.66 11.26 5.07
CA GLU A 60 -21.05 10.82 4.93
C GLU A 60 -21.16 9.52 4.13
N GLU A 61 -20.35 9.37 3.08
CA GLU A 61 -20.25 8.09 2.34
C GLU A 61 -19.62 7.00 3.20
N PHE A 62 -18.57 7.34 3.97
CA PHE A 62 -17.93 6.42 4.93
C PHE A 62 -18.95 5.86 5.93
N LYS A 63 -19.84 6.71 6.48
CA LYS A 63 -20.91 6.28 7.41
C LYS A 63 -22.02 5.47 6.74
N ALA A 64 -22.29 5.73 5.46
CA ALA A 64 -23.34 5.03 4.72
C ALA A 64 -22.98 3.56 4.46
N ASP A 65 -21.68 3.26 4.32
CA ASP A 65 -21.17 1.92 4.12
C ASP A 65 -21.47 1.01 5.33
N GLU A 66 -22.10 -0.13 5.05
CA GLU A 66 -22.52 -1.09 6.07
C GLU A 66 -21.32 -1.71 6.82
N SER A 67 -20.17 -1.85 6.14
CA SER A 67 -18.93 -2.36 6.73
C SER A 67 -18.30 -1.40 7.76
N ASN A 68 -18.53 -0.10 7.61
CA ASN A 68 -18.00 0.93 8.52
C ASN A 68 -18.92 1.22 9.72
N LYS A 69 -20.20 0.82 9.66
CA LYS A 69 -21.15 1.00 10.77
C LYS A 69 -20.74 0.24 12.03
N GLU A 70 -20.24 -0.98 11.88
CA GLU A 70 -19.74 -1.77 13.00
C GLU A 70 -18.52 -1.12 13.65
N PHE A 71 -17.61 -0.59 12.82
CA PHE A 71 -16.43 0.15 13.29
C PHE A 71 -16.81 1.39 14.10
N LEU A 72 -17.76 2.21 13.61
CA LEU A 72 -18.23 3.40 14.32
C LEU A 72 -18.97 3.04 15.62
N ALA A 73 -19.77 1.97 15.61
CA ALA A 73 -20.43 1.48 16.81
C ALA A 73 -19.42 1.04 17.88
N GLU A 74 -18.35 0.34 17.49
CA GLU A 74 -17.30 -0.10 18.40
C GLU A 74 -16.45 1.10 18.88
N ALA A 75 -16.08 2.02 18.00
CA ALA A 75 -15.39 3.27 18.36
C ALA A 75 -16.16 4.06 19.44
N HIS A 76 -17.48 4.14 19.30
CA HIS A 76 -18.34 4.79 20.28
C HIS A 76 -18.35 4.06 21.64
N LYS A 77 -18.42 2.72 21.65
CA LYS A 77 -18.34 1.95 22.91
C LYS A 77 -17.04 2.17 23.67
N HIS A 78 -15.94 2.39 22.95
CA HIS A 78 -14.64 2.71 23.55
C HIS A 78 -14.46 4.19 23.89
N GLY A 79 -15.48 5.03 23.66
CA GLY A 79 -15.45 6.45 24.00
C GLY A 79 -14.52 7.27 23.09
N ILE A 80 -14.30 6.83 21.85
CA ILE A 80 -13.49 7.54 20.87
C ILE A 80 -14.16 8.87 20.51
N THR A 81 -13.41 9.97 20.58
CA THR A 81 -13.89 11.32 20.24
C THR A 81 -13.84 11.59 18.74
N ASN A 82 -14.54 12.62 18.26
CA ASN A 82 -14.50 13.01 16.84
C ASN A 82 -13.05 13.25 16.35
N LYS A 83 -12.24 13.97 17.12
CA LYS A 83 -10.83 14.23 16.76
C LYS A 83 -9.97 12.98 16.74
N GLN A 84 -10.22 12.04 17.65
CA GLN A 84 -9.47 10.77 17.69
C GLN A 84 -9.86 9.86 16.53
N LEU A 85 -11.15 9.84 16.17
CA LEU A 85 -11.64 9.12 15.00
C LEU A 85 -11.04 9.69 13.71
N ASP A 86 -11.04 11.02 13.56
CA ASP A 86 -10.43 11.72 12.42
C ASP A 86 -8.95 11.38 12.27
N PHE A 87 -8.20 11.41 13.38
CA PHE A 87 -6.80 10.99 13.39
C PHE A 87 -6.63 9.54 12.95
N LEU A 88 -7.46 8.61 13.47
CA LEU A 88 -7.36 7.19 13.17
C LEU A 88 -7.62 6.89 11.70
N ILE A 89 -8.68 7.47 11.12
CA ILE A 89 -9.01 7.31 9.70
C ILE A 89 -7.89 7.95 8.86
N SER A 90 -7.43 9.15 9.21
CA SER A 90 -6.33 9.82 8.50
C SER A 90 -5.02 9.03 8.53
N GLU A 91 -4.67 8.39 9.65
CA GLU A 91 -3.50 7.52 9.74
C GLU A 91 -3.67 6.22 8.97
N TYR A 92 -4.88 5.65 8.97
CA TYR A 92 -5.19 4.50 8.13
C TYR A 92 -5.03 4.84 6.64
N ASP A 93 -5.60 5.95 6.18
CA ASP A 93 -5.48 6.43 4.81
C ASP A 93 -4.02 6.67 4.42
N LYS A 94 -3.26 7.37 5.26
CA LYS A 94 -1.82 7.58 5.03
C LYS A 94 -1.06 6.27 4.95
N ARG A 95 -1.39 5.27 5.77
CA ARG A 95 -0.73 3.96 5.74
C ARG A 95 -1.16 3.13 4.54
N ALA A 96 -2.42 3.19 4.13
CA ALA A 96 -2.91 2.54 2.93
C ALA A 96 -2.23 3.14 1.69
N VAL A 97 -2.16 4.47 1.61
CA VAL A 97 -1.38 5.18 0.61
C VAL A 97 0.09 4.80 0.70
N ASN A 98 0.70 4.79 1.88
CA ASN A 98 2.10 4.36 2.05
C ASN A 98 2.33 2.89 1.66
N LEU A 99 1.35 2.00 1.80
CA LEU A 99 1.44 0.61 1.37
C LEU A 99 1.40 0.50 -0.17
N VAL A 100 0.57 1.33 -0.83
CA VAL A 100 0.55 1.48 -2.28
C VAL A 100 1.82 2.21 -2.78
N SER A 101 2.28 3.22 -2.04
CA SER A 101 3.41 4.13 -2.33
C SER A 101 4.77 3.64 -1.80
N ASN A 102 4.85 2.49 -1.15
CA ASN A 102 6.05 1.67 -1.13
C ASN A 102 6.17 0.83 -2.42
N SER A 103 5.39 1.22 -3.44
CA SER A 103 5.66 1.44 -4.87
C SER A 103 7.09 1.45 -5.42
N SER A 104 8.11 0.91 -4.74
CA SER A 104 9.37 0.56 -5.41
C SER A 104 9.13 -0.46 -6.53
N GLN A 105 7.99 -1.16 -6.52
CA GLN A 105 7.49 -2.03 -7.57
C GLN A 105 6.68 -1.32 -8.67
N ILE A 106 6.43 -0.01 -8.58
CA ILE A 106 5.73 0.77 -9.63
C ILE A 106 6.68 1.76 -10.30
N ASP A 107 7.77 2.15 -9.63
CA ASP A 107 8.81 2.99 -10.22
C ASP A 107 9.78 2.17 -11.09
N THR A 108 9.69 2.38 -12.40
CA THR A 108 10.58 1.73 -13.38
C THR A 108 12.03 2.09 -13.15
N ASP A 109 12.35 3.35 -12.81
CA ASP A 109 13.74 3.78 -12.70
C ASP A 109 14.41 3.17 -11.46
N THR A 110 13.70 3.11 -10.34
CA THR A 110 14.15 2.40 -9.12
C THR A 110 14.32 0.90 -9.36
N THR A 111 13.40 0.29 -10.11
CA THR A 111 13.48 -1.13 -10.48
C THR A 111 14.71 -1.41 -11.34
N VAL A 112 14.93 -0.60 -12.38
CA VAL A 112 16.09 -0.69 -13.27
C VAL A 112 17.39 -0.52 -12.49
N GLN A 113 17.50 0.51 -11.64
CA GLN A 113 18.69 0.74 -10.82
C GLN A 113 18.96 -0.42 -9.86
N THR A 114 17.93 -0.94 -9.19
CA THR A 114 18.05 -2.09 -8.28
C THR A 114 18.57 -3.33 -9.01
N LEU A 115 18.00 -3.65 -10.17
CA LEU A 115 18.39 -4.81 -10.97
C LEU A 115 19.77 -4.64 -11.60
N GLN A 116 20.12 -3.44 -12.08
CA GLN A 116 21.46 -3.12 -12.60
C GLN A 116 22.52 -3.23 -11.51
N GLN A 117 22.25 -2.72 -10.30
CA GLN A 117 23.16 -2.82 -9.16
C GLN A 117 23.40 -4.29 -8.75
N GLU A 118 22.36 -5.12 -8.81
CA GLU A 118 22.44 -6.52 -8.39
C GLU A 118 23.06 -7.44 -9.44
N TRP A 119 22.74 -7.22 -10.72
CA TRP A 119 23.17 -8.12 -11.80
C TRP A 119 24.41 -7.63 -12.56
N GLY A 120 24.74 -6.33 -12.48
CA GLY A 120 25.86 -5.73 -13.21
C GLY A 120 25.82 -6.08 -14.70
N ASP A 121 26.91 -6.61 -15.22
CA ASP A 121 27.05 -7.01 -16.64
C ASP A 121 26.02 -8.05 -17.11
N LYS A 122 25.38 -8.78 -16.18
CA LYS A 122 24.37 -9.78 -16.51
C LYS A 122 22.96 -9.20 -16.62
N TYR A 123 22.78 -7.91 -16.33
CA TYR A 123 21.49 -7.23 -16.34
C TYR A 123 20.73 -7.47 -17.65
N GLU A 124 21.31 -7.11 -18.79
CA GLU A 124 20.69 -7.23 -20.11
C GLU A 124 20.30 -8.68 -20.45
N SER A 125 21.17 -9.64 -20.14
CA SER A 125 20.92 -11.07 -20.36
C SER A 125 19.75 -11.58 -19.50
N ASN A 126 19.67 -11.14 -18.24
CA ASN A 126 18.61 -11.54 -17.33
C ASN A 126 17.26 -10.92 -17.69
N ILE A 127 17.23 -9.64 -18.12
CA ILE A 127 16.00 -9.01 -18.63
C ILE A 127 15.52 -9.73 -19.89
N PHE A 128 16.41 -10.05 -20.82
CA PHE A 128 16.06 -10.83 -22.01
C PHE A 128 15.43 -12.18 -21.67
N ASN A 129 16.04 -12.91 -20.72
CA ASN A 129 15.49 -14.18 -20.23
C ASN A 129 14.12 -13.97 -19.58
N ALA A 130 13.94 -12.90 -18.79
CA ALA A 130 12.67 -12.57 -18.16
C ALA A 130 11.55 -12.33 -19.18
N VAL A 131 11.80 -11.52 -20.20
CA VAL A 131 10.83 -11.24 -21.27
C VAL A 131 10.49 -12.53 -22.04
N LYS A 132 11.50 -13.34 -22.35
CA LYS A 132 11.30 -14.64 -23.03
C LYS A 132 10.41 -15.58 -22.21
N ALA A 133 10.67 -15.72 -20.91
CA ALA A 133 9.87 -16.55 -20.02
C ALA A 133 8.44 -16.03 -19.85
N ALA A 134 8.27 -14.72 -19.67
CA ALA A 134 6.97 -14.09 -19.55
C ALA A 134 6.11 -14.38 -20.81
N LYS A 135 6.69 -14.20 -22.00
CA LYS A 135 6.01 -14.51 -23.27
C LYS A 135 5.71 -16.00 -23.44
N ALA A 136 6.62 -16.89 -23.05
CA ALA A 136 6.39 -18.34 -23.08
C ALA A 136 5.25 -18.79 -22.15
N CYS A 137 5.04 -18.06 -21.04
CA CYS A 137 3.94 -18.27 -20.11
C CYS A 137 2.62 -17.60 -20.54
N GLY A 138 2.58 -16.94 -21.71
CA GLY A 138 1.38 -16.27 -22.22
C GLY A 138 1.10 -14.89 -21.60
N ILE A 139 2.06 -14.29 -20.89
CA ILE A 139 1.95 -12.89 -20.44
C ILE A 139 2.06 -11.99 -21.68
N THR A 140 1.08 -11.10 -21.84
CA THR A 140 1.01 -10.21 -23.00
C THR A 140 2.00 -9.05 -22.86
N GLU A 141 2.32 -8.41 -23.98
CA GLU A 141 3.17 -7.23 -24.00
C GLU A 141 2.55 -6.08 -23.17
N ASP A 142 1.23 -5.90 -23.22
CA ASP A 142 0.52 -4.90 -22.42
C ASP A 142 0.65 -5.17 -20.91
N GLN A 143 0.65 -6.44 -20.51
CA GLN A 143 0.87 -6.83 -19.11
C GLN A 143 2.33 -6.64 -18.68
N ILE A 144 3.30 -6.84 -19.57
CA ILE A 144 4.72 -6.53 -19.29
C ILE A 144 4.94 -5.02 -19.16
N GLN A 145 4.18 -4.21 -19.91
CA GLN A 145 4.24 -2.76 -19.83
C GLN A 145 3.44 -2.16 -18.67
N ASP A 146 2.57 -2.95 -18.02
CA ASP A 146 1.89 -2.54 -16.79
C ASP A 146 2.92 -2.45 -15.64
N PRO A 147 3.13 -1.26 -15.05
CA PRO A 147 4.05 -1.07 -13.94
C PRO A 147 3.86 -2.05 -12.78
N LEU A 148 2.63 -2.53 -12.51
CA LEU A 148 2.36 -3.48 -11.43
C LEU A 148 3.01 -4.86 -11.65
N ILE A 149 3.29 -5.22 -12.90
CA ILE A 149 3.89 -6.49 -13.29
C ILE A 149 5.33 -6.25 -13.78
N GLY A 150 5.50 -5.29 -14.70
CA GLY A 150 6.75 -4.95 -15.36
C GLY A 150 7.81 -4.30 -14.46
N ASN A 151 7.42 -3.69 -13.34
CA ASN A 151 8.35 -3.13 -12.36
C ASN A 151 8.44 -3.99 -11.08
N ASN A 152 7.79 -5.14 -11.04
CA ASN A 152 7.91 -6.06 -9.92
C ASN A 152 9.26 -6.81 -9.97
N VAL A 153 10.22 -6.34 -9.18
CA VAL A 153 11.59 -6.92 -9.08
C VAL A 153 11.57 -8.44 -8.85
N ALA A 154 10.67 -8.96 -8.02
CA ALA A 154 10.60 -10.39 -7.72
C ALA A 154 10.10 -11.20 -8.92
N PHE A 155 9.09 -10.70 -9.62
CA PHE A 155 8.60 -11.29 -10.87
C PHE A 155 9.69 -11.31 -11.94
N ILE A 156 10.39 -10.19 -12.16
CA ILE A 156 11.47 -10.08 -13.17
C ILE A 156 12.58 -11.08 -12.87
N LYS A 157 13.00 -11.22 -11.60
CA LYS A 157 14.00 -12.21 -11.18
C LYS A 157 13.56 -13.65 -11.41
N MET A 158 12.31 -13.96 -11.06
CA MET A 158 11.73 -15.29 -11.27
C MET A 158 11.67 -15.63 -12.77
N ALA A 159 11.17 -14.72 -13.59
CA ALA A 159 11.09 -14.90 -15.02
C ALA A 159 12.49 -15.04 -15.65
N ALA A 160 13.48 -14.25 -15.21
CA ALA A 160 14.87 -14.35 -15.67
C ALA A 160 15.46 -15.74 -15.39
N TYR A 161 15.21 -16.28 -14.20
CA TYR A 161 15.65 -17.62 -13.82
C TYR A 161 15.07 -18.69 -14.75
N PHE A 162 13.74 -18.74 -14.93
CA PHE A 162 13.12 -19.72 -15.82
C PHE A 162 13.50 -19.52 -17.30
N GLY A 163 13.64 -18.27 -17.74
CA GLY A 163 14.04 -17.94 -19.10
C GLY A 163 15.45 -18.42 -19.45
N SER A 164 16.36 -18.44 -18.47
CA SER A 164 17.69 -19.00 -18.63
C SER A 164 17.66 -20.51 -18.90
N GLN A 165 16.68 -21.22 -18.31
CA GLN A 165 16.49 -22.68 -18.47
C GLN A 165 15.79 -23.03 -19.80
N LEU A 166 14.97 -22.12 -20.35
CA LEU A 166 14.37 -22.27 -21.68
C LEU A 166 15.40 -22.24 -22.84
N ASN A 167 16.69 -22.09 -22.56
CA ASN A 167 17.76 -22.17 -23.57
C ASN A 167 18.38 -23.57 -23.70
N GLU A 168 18.00 -24.54 -22.86
CA GLU A 168 18.62 -25.88 -22.89
C GLU A 168 18.16 -26.75 -24.06
N ASP A 169 17.10 -26.38 -24.78
CA ASP A 169 16.63 -27.13 -25.96
C ASP A 169 16.86 -26.32 -27.25
N LYS A 170 18.10 -26.32 -27.75
CA LYS A 170 18.39 -25.84 -29.11
C LYS A 170 18.41 -27.03 -30.07
N PRO A 171 17.46 -27.13 -31.02
CA PRO A 171 17.70 -27.96 -32.20
C PRO A 171 18.88 -27.36 -32.97
N ILE A 172 19.87 -28.20 -33.28
CA ILE A 172 20.93 -27.87 -34.24
C ILE A 172 20.23 -27.60 -35.56
N ASN A 173 20.21 -26.35 -36.04
CA ASN A 173 19.74 -26.07 -37.39
C ASN A 173 20.73 -25.20 -38.17
N ASN A 174 21.22 -25.80 -39.25
CA ASN A 174 22.06 -25.22 -40.27
C ASN A 174 21.33 -24.08 -40.98
N GLY A 175 22.01 -22.94 -41.16
CA GLY A 175 21.79 -22.04 -42.29
C GLY A 175 20.58 -21.11 -42.21
N SER A 176 20.78 -19.90 -41.68
CA SER A 176 20.38 -18.60 -42.29
C SER A 176 20.74 -17.45 -41.35
N VAL A 177 21.52 -16.49 -41.85
CA VAL A 177 22.20 -15.41 -41.11
C VAL A 177 21.25 -14.23 -40.82
N VAL A 178 20.11 -14.48 -40.18
CA VAL A 178 19.16 -13.41 -39.76
C VAL A 178 18.96 -13.37 -38.23
N SER A 179 19.26 -14.47 -37.53
CA SER A 179 19.06 -14.55 -36.07
C SER A 179 19.97 -13.62 -35.25
N THR A 180 21.13 -13.22 -35.78
CA THR A 180 22.11 -12.40 -35.04
C THR A 180 21.64 -10.93 -34.92
N ASP A 181 20.85 -10.45 -35.87
CA ASP A 181 20.47 -9.03 -35.95
C ASP A 181 19.30 -8.71 -35.01
N ILE A 182 18.30 -9.58 -34.95
CA ILE A 182 17.18 -9.45 -33.99
C ILE A 182 17.66 -9.56 -32.55
N GLN A 183 18.57 -10.49 -32.27
CA GLN A 183 19.20 -10.60 -30.94
C GLN A 183 19.97 -9.33 -30.56
N SER A 184 20.54 -8.63 -31.54
CA SER A 184 21.25 -7.36 -31.32
C SER A 184 20.27 -6.21 -31.08
N LEU A 185 19.18 -6.16 -31.83
CA LEU A 185 18.08 -5.20 -31.62
C LEU A 185 17.41 -5.39 -30.24
N MET A 186 17.19 -6.63 -29.81
CA MET A 186 16.64 -6.95 -28.48
C MET A 186 17.60 -6.64 -27.32
N ARG A 187 18.89 -6.45 -27.60
CA ARG A 187 19.91 -6.01 -26.61
C ARG A 187 20.21 -4.51 -26.68
N SER A 188 19.56 -3.80 -27.59
CA SER A 188 19.80 -2.36 -27.77
C SER A 188 19.08 -1.55 -26.70
N GLU A 189 19.68 -0.43 -26.27
CA GLU A 189 19.05 0.50 -25.31
C GLU A 189 17.70 1.03 -25.82
N ALA A 190 17.60 1.21 -27.14
CA ALA A 190 16.37 1.60 -27.81
C ALA A 190 15.21 0.63 -27.54
N PHE A 191 15.47 -0.67 -27.36
CA PHE A 191 14.42 -1.64 -27.04
C PHE A 191 13.85 -1.46 -25.63
N PHE A 192 14.68 -1.13 -24.64
CA PHE A 192 14.26 -1.05 -23.23
C PHE A 192 13.77 0.33 -22.80
N ASN A 193 14.14 1.39 -23.52
CA ASN A 193 13.80 2.76 -23.16
C ASN A 193 12.66 3.31 -24.04
N VAL A 194 11.46 3.43 -23.48
CA VAL A 194 10.26 3.93 -24.18
C VAL A 194 10.41 5.38 -24.68
N LYS A 195 11.29 6.17 -24.04
CA LYS A 195 11.59 7.55 -24.44
C LYS A 195 12.68 7.64 -25.51
N HIS A 196 13.32 6.53 -25.89
CA HIS A 196 14.34 6.52 -26.92
C HIS A 196 13.70 6.83 -28.29
N PRO A 197 14.27 7.73 -29.11
CA PRO A 197 13.70 8.10 -30.42
C PRO A 197 13.43 6.90 -31.32
N ASP A 198 14.30 5.89 -31.26
CA ASP A 198 14.22 4.69 -32.10
C ASP A 198 13.41 3.53 -31.48
N HIS A 199 12.86 3.68 -30.26
CA HIS A 199 12.17 2.59 -29.55
C HIS A 199 11.05 1.96 -30.37
N LYS A 200 10.22 2.81 -30.97
CA LYS A 200 9.08 2.37 -31.80
C LYS A 200 9.54 1.59 -33.04
N SER A 201 10.65 2.00 -33.65
CA SER A 201 11.20 1.38 -34.86
C SER A 201 11.82 0.01 -34.54
N VAL A 202 12.63 -0.05 -33.48
CA VAL A 202 13.27 -1.29 -33.01
C VAL A 202 12.23 -2.33 -32.61
N LYS A 203 11.19 -1.92 -31.87
CA LYS A 203 10.08 -2.79 -31.48
C LYS A 203 9.33 -3.34 -32.70
N ALA A 204 9.00 -2.49 -33.67
CA ALA A 204 8.32 -2.93 -34.90
C ALA A 204 9.13 -3.94 -35.73
N GLN A 205 10.46 -3.82 -35.77
CA GLN A 205 11.34 -4.77 -36.46
C GLN A 205 11.37 -6.13 -35.76
N ILE A 206 11.41 -6.12 -34.43
CA ILE A 206 11.36 -7.34 -33.61
C ILE A 206 10.01 -8.04 -33.76
N ASP A 207 8.91 -7.29 -33.68
CA ASP A 207 7.55 -7.83 -33.81
C ASP A 207 7.31 -8.44 -35.20
N SER A 208 7.71 -7.74 -36.26
CA SER A 208 7.63 -8.23 -37.64
C SER A 208 8.40 -9.55 -37.83
N TYR A 209 9.57 -9.68 -37.21
CA TYR A 209 10.33 -10.93 -37.23
C TYR A 209 9.57 -12.07 -36.54
N TYR A 210 9.04 -11.87 -35.34
CA TYR A 210 8.29 -12.92 -34.63
C TYR A 210 6.97 -13.27 -35.31
N ASP A 211 6.29 -12.32 -35.93
CA ASP A 211 5.09 -12.58 -36.72
C ASP A 211 5.41 -13.35 -38.00
N SER A 212 6.59 -13.14 -38.60
CA SER A 212 7.06 -13.94 -39.74
C SER A 212 7.31 -15.40 -39.38
N LEU A 213 7.62 -15.71 -38.11
CA LEU A 213 7.79 -17.08 -37.60
C LEU A 213 6.46 -17.78 -37.27
N ARG A 214 5.35 -17.04 -37.24
CA ARG A 214 4.00 -17.58 -36.98
C ARG A 214 3.23 -17.97 -38.25
N LYS A 215 3.74 -17.64 -39.44
CA LYS A 215 3.19 -18.11 -40.73
C LYS A 215 3.78 -19.45 -41.13
#